data_AF-A0A497GD64-F1
#
_entry.id   AF-A0A497GD64-F1
#
_cell.length_a   1.000
_cell.length_b   1.000
_cell.length_c   1.000
_cell.angle_alpha   90.00
_cell.angle_beta   90.00
_cell.angle_gamma   90.00
#
_symmetry.space_group_name_H-M   'P 1'
#
loop_
_entity.id
_entity.type
_entity.pdbx_description
1 polymer ?
#
loop_
_entity_poly.entity_id
_entity_poly.type
_entity_poly.pdbx_seq_one_letter_code
_entity_poly.pdbx_strand_id
1 'polypeptide(L)'
;MKVCIFEDEKVVDFFPITMTRATFEIRSGRTLLLEKILDFLGNPSEVCLYVRDYLAPVVEMRYPNFVVNDLNFLKGDDALFINGRWLCRGEKIDIGTDEALYSDDNLVMLKISKDSVEKVIEGNFLENMRKMAEKVGKDTLKTTVYNWPWEPVLMNKEVLKYDFERFGKRGLHGKILGKIEIVGDKEDVYIAPTAKVYP
;
A
#
# COMPACT_ATOMS: atom_id res chain seq x y z
N MET A 1 11.43 11.50 -9.37
CA MET A 1 11.03 11.27 -7.98
C MET A 1 10.98 9.77 -7.74
N LYS A 2 11.63 9.31 -6.68
CA LYS A 2 11.68 7.90 -6.29
C LYS A 2 10.75 7.62 -5.12
N VAL A 3 10.18 6.44 -5.06
CA VAL A 3 9.20 6.08 -4.03
C VAL A 3 9.80 5.05 -3.08
N CYS A 4 9.57 5.22 -1.78
CA CYS A 4 9.89 4.23 -0.75
C CYS A 4 8.61 3.87 0.02
N ILE A 5 8.20 2.61 -0.05
CA ILE A 5 7.09 2.10 0.75
C ILE A 5 7.69 1.38 1.95
N PHE A 6 7.39 1.85 3.16
CA PHE A 6 8.08 1.42 4.37
C PHE A 6 7.17 0.70 5.37
N GLU A 7 7.76 -0.25 6.10
CA GLU A 7 7.26 -0.73 7.38
C GLU A 7 7.71 0.20 8.52
N ASP A 8 6.83 0.45 9.47
CA ASP A 8 7.13 1.23 10.68
C ASP A 8 7.10 0.36 11.95
N GLU A 9 7.29 0.97 13.12
CA GLU A 9 7.32 0.27 14.40
C GLU A 9 6.02 -0.46 14.73
N LYS A 10 4.90 -0.09 14.09
CA LYS A 10 3.58 -0.66 14.31
C LYS A 10 3.41 -2.04 13.70
N VAL A 11 4.42 -2.58 13.01
CA VAL A 11 4.44 -3.97 12.53
C VAL A 11 4.10 -5.00 13.61
N VAL A 12 4.49 -4.74 14.87
CA VAL A 12 4.26 -5.68 15.99
C VAL A 12 2.78 -5.80 16.35
N ASP A 13 1.99 -4.75 16.10
CA ASP A 13 0.56 -4.72 16.39
C ASP A 13 -0.23 -5.64 15.43
N PHE A 14 0.40 -6.09 14.33
CA PHE A 14 -0.15 -7.00 13.32
C PHE A 14 0.29 -8.46 13.48
N PHE A 15 1.00 -8.81 14.55
CA PHE A 15 1.32 -10.22 14.79
C PHE A 15 0.06 -11.07 14.95
N PRO A 16 0.07 -12.33 14.44
CA PRO A 16 1.21 -13.04 13.86
C PRO A 16 1.43 -12.80 12.36
N ILE A 17 0.56 -12.04 11.68
CA ILE A 17 0.57 -11.89 10.21
C ILE A 17 1.92 -11.33 9.74
N THR A 18 2.35 -10.24 10.37
CA THR A 18 3.59 -9.56 10.02
C THR A 18 4.84 -10.31 10.47
N MET A 19 4.76 -11.45 11.16
CA MET A 19 5.97 -12.24 11.44
C MET A 19 6.63 -12.78 10.17
N THR A 20 5.83 -13.05 9.12
CA THR A 20 6.29 -13.66 7.84
C THR A 20 6.00 -12.80 6.61
N ARG A 21 5.40 -11.63 6.83
CA ARG A 21 4.95 -10.69 5.81
C ARG A 21 5.24 -9.26 6.22
N ALA A 22 5.45 -8.39 5.23
CA ALA A 22 5.48 -6.96 5.46
C ALA A 22 4.07 -6.40 5.66
N THR A 23 3.92 -5.25 6.31
CA THR A 23 2.60 -4.60 6.52
C THR A 23 1.88 -4.30 5.19
N PHE A 24 2.60 -3.88 4.16
CA PHE A 24 2.02 -3.63 2.84
C PHE A 24 1.57 -4.91 2.10
N GLU A 25 1.96 -6.10 2.58
CA GLU A 25 1.49 -7.39 2.07
C GLU A 25 0.17 -7.83 2.72
N ILE A 26 -0.43 -7.00 3.59
CA ILE A 26 -1.75 -7.28 4.14
C ILE A 26 -2.80 -7.17 3.04
N ARG A 27 -3.65 -8.20 2.91
CA ARG A 27 -4.78 -8.22 1.99
C ARG A 27 -5.97 -7.49 2.62
N SER A 28 -6.56 -6.57 1.89
CA SER A 28 -7.81 -5.91 2.26
C SER A 28 -8.67 -5.78 1.00
N GLY A 29 -9.84 -6.42 1.02
CA GLY A 29 -10.60 -6.67 -0.18
C GLY A 29 -9.95 -7.70 -1.10
N ARG A 30 -9.89 -7.39 -2.39
CA ARG A 30 -9.39 -8.28 -3.44
C ARG A 30 -7.86 -8.25 -3.55
N THR A 31 -7.24 -7.12 -3.20
CA THR A 31 -5.80 -6.88 -3.42
C THR A 31 -5.05 -6.65 -2.10
N LEU A 32 -3.72 -6.62 -2.19
CA LEU A 32 -2.82 -6.18 -1.12
C LEU A 32 -2.86 -4.65 -0.98
N LEU A 33 -2.46 -4.14 0.19
CA LEU A 33 -2.24 -2.70 0.40
C LEU A 33 -1.22 -2.14 -0.58
N LEU A 34 -0.11 -2.86 -0.81
CA LEU A 34 0.91 -2.51 -1.79
C LEU A 34 0.32 -2.25 -3.18
N GLU A 35 -0.56 -3.12 -3.67
CA GLU A 35 -1.20 -2.98 -4.98
C GLU A 35 -2.13 -1.76 -5.06
N LYS A 36 -2.74 -1.35 -3.93
CA LYS A 36 -3.56 -0.13 -3.88
C LYS A 36 -2.68 1.12 -3.91
N ILE A 37 -1.59 1.11 -3.15
CA ILE A 37 -0.62 2.21 -3.10
C ILE A 37 0.03 2.41 -4.47
N LEU A 38 0.53 1.34 -5.11
CA LEU A 38 1.19 1.44 -6.41
C LEU A 38 0.27 1.99 -7.50
N ASP A 39 -0.97 1.50 -7.56
CA ASP A 39 -1.92 2.00 -8.55
C ASP A 39 -2.34 3.44 -8.28
N PHE A 40 -2.51 3.82 -7.01
CA PHE A 40 -2.76 5.20 -6.62
C PHE A 40 -1.67 6.16 -7.12
N LEU A 41 -0.41 5.71 -7.08
CA LEU A 41 0.74 6.45 -7.59
C LEU A 41 0.90 6.39 -9.13
N GLY A 42 0.03 5.68 -9.84
CA GLY A 42 0.15 5.48 -11.28
C GLY A 42 1.24 4.50 -11.70
N ASN A 43 1.55 3.50 -10.84
CA ASN A 43 2.53 2.43 -11.08
C ASN A 43 3.95 2.97 -11.41
N PRO A 44 4.60 3.66 -10.46
CA PRO A 44 5.94 4.20 -10.66
C PRO A 44 6.96 3.10 -10.94
N SER A 45 7.95 3.38 -11.80
CA SER A 45 9.03 2.44 -12.14
C SER A 45 10.15 2.39 -11.11
N GLU A 46 10.27 3.43 -10.27
CA GLU A 46 11.35 3.57 -9.29
C GLU A 46 10.81 3.44 -7.87
N VAL A 47 10.76 2.20 -7.37
CA VAL A 47 10.22 1.87 -6.06
C VAL A 47 11.22 1.08 -5.24
N CYS A 48 11.41 1.53 -4.00
CA CYS A 48 12.10 0.84 -2.93
C CYS A 48 11.08 0.35 -1.88
N LEU A 49 11.25 -0.87 -1.39
CA LEU A 49 10.50 -1.43 -0.27
C LEU A 49 11.43 -1.51 0.95
N TYR A 50 11.04 -0.85 2.03
CA TYR A 50 11.76 -0.91 3.29
C TYR A 50 11.02 -1.82 4.28
N VAL A 51 11.69 -2.88 4.71
CA VAL A 51 11.16 -3.93 5.59
C VAL A 51 12.18 -4.29 6.68
N ARG A 52 11.76 -5.07 7.67
CA ARG A 52 12.69 -5.65 8.65
C ARG A 52 13.74 -6.54 7.96
N ASP A 53 15.00 -6.44 8.40
CA ASP A 53 16.14 -7.09 7.74
C ASP A 53 15.96 -8.59 7.46
N TYR A 54 15.38 -9.33 8.40
CA TYR A 54 15.18 -10.77 8.23
C TYR A 54 14.13 -11.12 7.17
N LEU A 55 13.23 -10.19 6.81
CA LEU A 55 12.25 -10.36 5.73
C LEU A 55 12.82 -9.95 4.37
N ALA A 56 13.85 -9.11 4.32
CA ALA A 56 14.37 -8.53 3.07
C ALA A 56 14.63 -9.59 1.98
N PRO A 57 15.32 -10.72 2.23
CA PRO A 57 15.57 -11.73 1.19
C PRO A 57 14.28 -12.36 0.64
N VAL A 58 13.28 -12.55 1.50
CA VAL A 58 12.00 -13.16 1.10
C VAL A 58 11.13 -12.16 0.33
N VAL A 59 11.16 -10.89 0.73
CA VAL A 59 10.45 -9.80 0.05
C VAL A 59 11.06 -9.57 -1.33
N GLU A 60 12.39 -9.56 -1.46
CA GLU A 60 13.08 -9.45 -2.75
C GLU A 60 12.69 -10.60 -3.70
N MET A 61 12.61 -11.83 -3.20
CA MET A 61 12.12 -12.98 -3.99
C MET A 61 10.67 -12.81 -4.45
N ARG A 62 9.79 -12.27 -3.60
CA ARG A 62 8.36 -12.05 -3.94
C ARG A 62 8.15 -10.87 -4.88
N TYR A 63 9.03 -9.87 -4.81
CA TYR A 63 8.93 -8.60 -5.52
C TYR A 63 10.21 -8.28 -6.30
N PRO A 64 10.59 -9.09 -7.31
CA PRO A 64 11.86 -8.97 -8.00
C PRO A 64 12.03 -7.69 -8.83
N ASN A 65 10.94 -6.94 -9.04
CA ASN A 65 10.94 -5.69 -9.79
C ASN A 65 11.21 -4.45 -8.92
N PHE A 66 11.31 -4.61 -7.59
CA PHE A 66 11.52 -3.51 -6.66
C PHE A 66 12.84 -3.66 -5.92
N VAL A 67 13.45 -2.53 -5.57
CA VAL A 67 14.62 -2.51 -4.70
C VAL A 67 14.17 -2.79 -3.27
N VAL A 68 14.89 -3.63 -2.51
CA VAL A 68 14.53 -3.94 -1.12
C VAL A 68 15.67 -3.56 -0.19
N ASN A 69 15.37 -2.76 0.84
CA ASN A 69 16.30 -2.28 1.87
C ASN A 69 17.58 -1.57 1.39
N ASP A 70 17.76 -1.30 0.10
CA ASP A 70 18.81 -0.41 -0.40
C ASP A 70 18.28 1.02 -0.53
N LEU A 71 18.41 1.80 0.54
CA LEU A 71 17.96 3.19 0.58
C LEU A 71 18.85 4.14 -0.24
N ASN A 72 20.08 3.74 -0.62
CA ASN A 72 20.90 4.55 -1.52
C ASN A 72 20.26 4.71 -2.89
N PHE A 73 19.36 3.78 -3.26
CA PHE A 73 18.50 3.91 -4.42
C PHE A 73 17.81 5.27 -4.47
N LEU A 74 17.43 5.85 -3.33
CA LEU A 74 16.69 7.12 -3.27
C LEU A 74 17.55 8.36 -3.55
N LYS A 75 18.89 8.24 -3.53
CA LYS A 75 19.79 9.38 -3.76
C LYS A 75 19.64 9.94 -5.18
N GLY A 76 19.93 11.24 -5.31
CA GLY A 76 20.01 11.96 -6.60
C GLY A 76 18.67 12.45 -7.17
N ASP A 77 17.56 12.25 -6.47
CA ASP A 77 16.21 12.69 -6.88
C ASP A 77 15.35 12.97 -5.63
N ASP A 78 14.21 13.63 -5.81
CA ASP A 78 13.22 13.81 -4.75
C ASP A 78 12.65 12.45 -4.32
N ALA A 79 12.31 12.30 -3.05
CA ALA A 79 11.81 11.05 -2.49
C ALA A 79 10.40 11.20 -1.91
N LEU A 80 9.55 10.22 -2.18
CA LEU A 80 8.23 10.06 -1.57
C LEU A 80 8.22 8.79 -0.70
N PHE A 81 8.13 8.97 0.60
CA PHE A 81 7.96 7.89 1.57
C PHE A 81 6.48 7.66 1.83
N ILE A 82 6.04 6.40 1.82
CA ILE A 82 4.65 6.02 2.05
C ILE A 82 4.56 4.88 3.05
N ASN A 83 3.68 5.03 4.02
CA ASN A 83 3.46 4.01 5.03
C ASN A 83 2.76 2.79 4.43
N GLY A 84 3.36 1.61 4.56
CA GLY A 84 2.83 0.35 4.06
C GLY A 84 1.50 -0.08 4.67
N ARG A 85 1.10 0.50 5.81
CA ARG A 85 -0.19 0.25 6.48
C ARG A 85 -1.35 1.06 5.89
N TRP A 86 -1.08 1.97 4.95
CA TRP A 86 -2.08 2.85 4.38
C TRP A 86 -3.07 2.11 3.47
N LEU A 87 -4.36 2.20 3.81
CA LEU A 87 -5.46 1.79 2.95
C LEU A 87 -5.81 2.94 1.98
N CYS A 88 -5.09 3.01 0.87
CA CYS A 88 -5.41 3.97 -0.18
C CYS A 88 -6.70 3.59 -0.93
N ARG A 89 -7.62 4.56 -1.03
CA ARG A 89 -8.93 4.45 -1.69
C ARG A 89 -9.22 5.62 -2.62
N GLY A 90 -8.20 6.14 -3.30
CA GLY A 90 -8.34 7.20 -4.30
C GLY A 90 -8.49 8.59 -3.68
N GLU A 91 -7.89 8.80 -2.51
CA GLU A 91 -7.81 10.10 -1.86
C GLU A 91 -7.20 11.15 -2.81
N LYS A 92 -7.82 12.34 -2.88
CA LYS A 92 -7.21 13.46 -3.60
C LYS A 92 -6.14 14.08 -2.72
N ILE A 93 -4.88 13.87 -3.09
CA ILE A 93 -3.73 14.37 -2.36
C ILE A 93 -3.04 15.43 -3.21
N ASP A 94 -2.85 16.60 -2.61
CA ASP A 94 -1.93 17.62 -3.09
C ASP A 94 -0.83 17.71 -2.04
N ILE A 95 0.39 17.30 -2.39
CA ILE A 95 1.53 17.27 -1.48
C ILE A 95 2.70 18.05 -2.07
N GLY A 96 3.07 19.11 -1.37
CA GLY A 96 4.23 19.95 -1.64
C GLY A 96 5.54 19.21 -1.45
N THR A 97 6.63 19.84 -1.86
CA THR A 97 7.97 19.35 -1.58
C THR A 97 8.35 19.72 -0.15
N ASP A 98 9.00 18.80 0.57
CA ASP A 98 9.31 18.93 2.00
C ASP A 98 8.02 19.13 2.81
N GLU A 99 7.11 18.15 2.71
CA GLU A 99 5.81 18.14 3.38
C GLU A 99 5.46 16.73 3.86
N ALA A 100 4.77 16.64 5.00
CA ALA A 100 4.31 15.39 5.60
C ALA A 100 2.81 15.42 5.87
N LEU A 101 2.12 14.34 5.50
CA LEU A 101 0.69 14.14 5.74
C LEU A 101 0.46 13.05 6.78
N TYR A 102 -0.42 13.36 7.73
CA TYR A 102 -0.77 12.48 8.84
C TYR A 102 -2.25 12.11 8.82
N SER A 103 -2.57 10.89 9.26
CA SER A 103 -3.92 10.47 9.62
C SER A 103 -3.91 10.12 11.09
N ASP A 104 -4.59 10.94 11.90
CA ASP A 104 -4.43 10.95 13.35
C ASP A 104 -2.94 11.10 13.71
N ASP A 105 -2.38 10.16 14.49
CA ASP A 105 -0.96 10.16 14.87
C ASP A 105 -0.07 9.36 13.88
N ASN A 106 -0.62 8.82 12.80
CA ASN A 106 0.11 7.98 11.85
C ASN A 106 0.62 8.82 10.68
N LEU A 107 1.94 8.80 10.45
CA LEU A 107 2.53 9.31 9.23
C LEU A 107 2.03 8.48 8.04
N VAL A 108 1.31 9.09 7.11
CA VAL A 108 0.83 8.44 5.89
C VAL A 108 1.88 8.56 4.80
N MET A 109 2.38 9.77 4.59
CA MET A 109 3.38 10.05 3.57
C MET A 109 4.24 11.25 3.91
N LEU A 110 5.46 11.22 3.39
CA LEU A 110 6.45 12.30 3.50
C LEU A 110 7.07 12.47 2.12
N LYS A 111 6.98 13.68 1.56
CA LYS A 111 7.70 14.05 0.34
C LYS A 111 8.83 14.98 0.71
N ILE A 112 10.04 14.67 0.26
CA ILE A 112 11.22 15.51 0.51
C ILE A 112 12.00 15.78 -0.78
N SER A 113 12.66 16.93 -0.79
CA SER A 113 13.59 17.30 -1.85
C SER A 113 14.84 16.41 -1.84
N LYS A 114 15.46 16.26 -3.00
CA LYS A 114 16.74 15.53 -3.17
C LYS A 114 17.84 15.95 -2.18
N ASP A 115 17.87 17.23 -1.80
CA ASP A 115 18.87 17.80 -0.90
C ASP A 115 18.67 17.38 0.57
N SER A 116 17.48 16.86 0.90
CA SER A 116 17.11 16.35 2.21
C SER A 116 17.17 14.82 2.29
N VAL A 117 17.28 14.11 1.16
CA VAL A 117 17.23 12.64 1.11
C VAL A 117 18.34 12.02 1.95
N GLU A 118 19.58 12.47 1.80
CA GLU A 118 20.72 11.88 2.53
C GLU A 118 20.54 11.97 4.04
N LYS A 119 19.99 13.08 4.55
CA LYS A 119 19.71 13.27 5.98
C LYS A 119 18.68 12.28 6.53
N VAL A 120 17.79 11.78 5.67
CA VAL A 120 16.74 10.82 6.05
C VAL A 120 17.27 9.39 5.99
N ILE A 121 18.01 9.02 4.94
CA ILE A 121 18.40 7.62 4.70
C ILE A 121 19.67 7.18 5.45
N GLU A 122 20.51 8.11 5.92
CA GLU A 122 21.71 7.78 6.66
C GLU A 122 21.41 7.36 8.10
N GLY A 123 22.10 6.33 8.60
CA GLY A 123 21.95 5.86 9.99
C GLY A 123 20.60 5.19 10.25
N ASN A 124 19.89 5.64 11.28
CA ASN A 124 18.58 5.09 11.63
C ASN A 124 17.49 5.73 10.76
N PHE A 125 17.21 5.10 9.61
CA PHE A 125 16.26 5.58 8.62
C PHE A 125 14.89 5.95 9.21
N LEU A 126 14.25 5.05 9.95
CA LEU A 126 12.89 5.30 10.48
C LEU A 126 12.86 6.47 11.46
N GLU A 127 13.87 6.57 12.33
CA GLU A 127 13.97 7.67 13.28
C GLU A 127 14.21 9.01 12.57
N ASN A 128 15.10 9.03 11.58
CA ASN A 128 15.41 10.24 10.83
C ASN A 128 14.26 10.68 9.93
N MET A 129 13.57 9.74 9.30
CA MET A 129 12.33 9.98 8.56
C MET A 129 11.27 10.59 9.46
N ARG A 130 11.05 10.05 10.66
CA ARG A 130 10.07 10.60 11.62
C ARG A 130 10.44 12.02 12.05
N LYS A 131 11.71 12.27 12.41
CA LYS A 131 12.20 13.62 12.76
C LYS A 131 12.02 14.60 11.61
N MET A 132 12.28 14.16 10.37
CA MET A 132 12.06 14.99 9.20
C MET A 132 10.57 15.30 9.02
N ALA A 133 9.70 14.28 9.11
CA ALA A 133 8.26 14.45 8.99
C ALA A 133 7.70 15.41 10.06
N GLU A 134 8.11 15.28 11.33
CA GLU A 134 7.74 16.19 12.42
C GLU A 134 8.18 17.64 12.17
N LYS A 135 9.32 17.82 11.48
CA LYS A 135 9.86 19.14 11.14
C LYS A 135 9.09 19.81 10.00
N VAL A 136 8.70 19.04 8.97
CA VAL A 136 8.22 19.61 7.70
C VAL A 136 6.69 19.67 7.56
N GLY A 137 5.91 18.96 8.36
CA GLY A 137 4.45 19.07 8.22
C GLY A 137 3.63 18.42 9.32
N LYS A 138 2.39 18.90 9.44
CA LYS A 138 1.31 18.32 10.26
C LYS A 138 -0.04 18.36 9.53
N ASP A 139 0.00 18.41 8.19
CA ASP A 139 -1.24 18.50 7.43
C ASP A 139 -2.00 17.17 7.56
N THR A 140 -3.28 17.29 7.87
CA THR A 140 -4.11 16.12 8.18
C THR A 140 -4.79 15.61 6.93
N LEU A 141 -4.50 14.37 6.58
CA LEU A 141 -5.18 13.63 5.52
C LEU A 141 -6.27 12.76 6.15
N LYS A 142 -7.52 12.99 5.74
CA LYS A 142 -8.64 12.11 6.13
C LYS A 142 -8.56 10.80 5.34
N THR A 143 -7.90 9.80 5.89
CA THR A 143 -7.77 8.47 5.30
C THR A 143 -7.78 7.37 6.37
N THR A 144 -7.36 6.16 6.03
CA THR A 144 -7.28 5.03 6.94
C THR A 144 -5.88 4.44 6.87
N VAL A 145 -5.16 4.46 7.99
CA VAL A 145 -3.94 3.68 8.21
C VAL A 145 -4.29 2.59 9.19
N TYR A 146 -4.10 1.32 8.80
CA TYR A 146 -4.42 0.24 9.70
C TYR A 146 -3.45 0.21 10.89
N ASN A 147 -3.97 -0.08 12.07
CA ASN A 147 -3.21 -0.28 13.31
C ASN A 147 -3.29 -1.72 13.82
N TRP A 148 -4.31 -2.47 13.41
CA TRP A 148 -4.59 -3.79 13.98
C TRP A 148 -5.00 -4.83 12.93
N PRO A 149 -4.76 -6.13 13.17
CA PRO A 149 -5.01 -7.19 12.20
C PRO A 149 -6.50 -7.43 11.93
N TRP A 150 -7.41 -7.01 12.83
CA TRP A 150 -8.85 -7.11 12.62
C TRP A 150 -9.42 -5.97 11.76
N GLU A 151 -8.74 -4.83 11.63
CA GLU A 151 -9.25 -3.70 10.85
C GLU A 151 -9.39 -4.02 9.35
N PRO A 152 -8.43 -4.69 8.68
CA PRO A 152 -8.63 -5.18 7.32
C PRO A 152 -9.84 -6.10 7.16
N VAL A 153 -10.19 -6.87 8.22
CA VAL A 153 -11.35 -7.76 8.23
C VAL A 153 -12.64 -6.97 8.37
N LEU A 154 -12.69 -6.00 9.29
CA LEU A 154 -13.83 -5.13 9.50
C LEU A 154 -14.13 -4.27 8.27
N MET A 155 -13.09 -3.74 7.63
CA MET A 155 -13.20 -2.92 6.43
C MET A 155 -13.41 -3.72 5.14
N ASN A 156 -13.39 -5.06 5.22
CA ASN A 156 -13.34 -5.90 4.03
C ASN A 156 -14.55 -5.69 3.12
N LYS A 157 -15.75 -5.49 3.68
CA LYS A 157 -16.97 -5.23 2.91
C LYS A 157 -16.85 -3.95 2.08
N GLU A 158 -16.42 -2.86 2.70
CA GLU A 158 -16.26 -1.56 2.07
C GLU A 158 -15.15 -1.59 1.04
N VAL A 159 -14.02 -2.25 1.35
CA VAL A 159 -12.87 -2.34 0.44
C VAL A 159 -13.15 -3.26 -0.73
N LEU A 160 -13.93 -4.34 -0.56
CA LEU A 160 -14.37 -5.18 -1.68
C LEU A 160 -15.22 -4.40 -2.67
N LYS A 161 -16.15 -3.57 -2.18
CA LYS A 161 -16.97 -2.70 -3.05
C LYS A 161 -16.08 -1.71 -3.81
N TYR A 162 -15.19 -1.03 -3.09
CA TYR A 162 -14.22 -0.12 -3.70
C TYR A 162 -13.38 -0.80 -4.78
N ASP A 163 -12.83 -1.99 -4.49
CA ASP A 163 -12.03 -2.74 -5.46
C ASP A 163 -12.87 -3.10 -6.68
N PHE A 164 -14.09 -3.60 -6.47
CA PHE A 164 -14.97 -4.00 -7.55
C PHE A 164 -15.32 -2.83 -8.48
N GLU A 165 -15.65 -1.67 -7.91
CA GLU A 165 -15.87 -0.42 -8.66
C GLU A 165 -14.61 0.01 -9.42
N ARG A 166 -13.45 0.04 -8.74
CA ARG A 166 -12.16 0.42 -9.33
C ARG A 166 -11.73 -0.48 -10.47
N PHE A 167 -11.96 -1.80 -10.38
CA PHE A 167 -11.66 -2.73 -11.47
C PHE A 167 -12.58 -2.54 -12.68
N GLY A 168 -13.76 -1.93 -12.52
CA GLY A 168 -14.72 -1.66 -13.60
C GLY A 168 -15.23 -2.91 -14.32
N LYS A 169 -15.02 -4.11 -13.74
CA LYS A 169 -15.39 -5.39 -14.35
C LYS A 169 -16.70 -5.88 -13.76
N ARG A 170 -17.69 -6.10 -14.61
CA ARG A 170 -19.04 -6.55 -14.24
C ARG A 170 -19.55 -7.59 -15.23
N GLY A 171 -20.50 -8.39 -14.80
CA GLY A 171 -21.23 -9.34 -15.64
C GLY A 171 -20.54 -10.69 -15.84
N LEU A 172 -21.27 -11.57 -16.54
CA LEU A 172 -20.88 -12.96 -16.74
C LEU A 172 -20.32 -13.13 -18.15
N HIS A 173 -19.02 -13.30 -18.27
CA HIS A 173 -18.35 -13.44 -19.57
C HIS A 173 -17.81 -14.86 -19.82
N GLY A 174 -17.78 -15.70 -18.79
CA GLY A 174 -17.30 -17.07 -18.86
C GLY A 174 -18.34 -18.08 -19.35
N LYS A 175 -17.89 -19.33 -19.58
CA LYS A 175 -18.77 -20.41 -20.02
C LYS A 175 -19.50 -21.02 -18.83
N ILE A 176 -20.82 -20.85 -18.80
CA ILE A 176 -21.70 -21.40 -17.76
C ILE A 176 -22.29 -22.72 -18.26
N LEU A 177 -21.94 -23.83 -17.61
CA LEU A 177 -22.39 -25.18 -17.95
C LEU A 177 -23.47 -25.64 -16.95
N GLY A 178 -24.61 -24.97 -16.94
CA GLY A 178 -25.71 -25.27 -16.02
C GLY A 178 -26.65 -24.08 -15.81
N LYS A 179 -27.60 -24.22 -14.88
CA LYS A 179 -28.37 -23.07 -14.37
C LYS A 179 -27.61 -22.47 -13.19
N ILE A 180 -27.23 -21.19 -13.31
CA ILE A 180 -26.72 -20.41 -12.19
C ILE A 180 -27.81 -19.45 -11.76
N GLU A 181 -28.14 -19.48 -10.47
CA GLU A 181 -28.96 -18.46 -9.84
C GLU A 181 -28.03 -17.46 -9.15
N ILE A 182 -28.23 -16.18 -9.45
CA ILE A 182 -27.51 -15.08 -8.79
C ILE A 182 -28.46 -14.48 -7.77
N VAL A 183 -28.05 -14.53 -6.50
CA VAL A 183 -28.76 -13.88 -5.41
C VAL A 183 -28.13 -12.51 -5.18
N GLY A 184 -28.88 -11.44 -5.47
CA GLY A 184 -28.42 -10.05 -5.39
C GLY A 184 -28.32 -9.37 -6.75
N ASP A 185 -27.58 -8.26 -6.81
CA ASP A 185 -27.36 -7.54 -8.08
C ASP A 185 -26.37 -8.31 -8.96
N LYS A 186 -26.75 -8.52 -10.24
CA LYS A 186 -25.89 -9.19 -11.22
C LYS A 186 -24.70 -8.32 -11.62
N GLU A 187 -24.82 -7.00 -11.47
CA GLU A 187 -23.74 -6.07 -11.74
C GLU A 187 -22.62 -6.16 -10.69
N ASP A 188 -22.90 -6.69 -9.50
CA ASP A 188 -21.91 -6.96 -8.43
C ASP A 188 -21.20 -8.32 -8.59
N VAL A 189 -21.39 -9.00 -9.72
CA VAL A 189 -20.77 -10.29 -10.03
C VAL A 189 -19.92 -10.18 -11.28
N TYR A 190 -18.71 -10.73 -11.24
CA TYR A 190 -17.86 -10.88 -12.42
C TYR A 190 -17.41 -12.32 -12.61
N ILE A 191 -17.74 -12.93 -13.75
CA ILE A 191 -17.19 -14.21 -14.18
C ILE A 191 -16.27 -13.96 -15.38
N ALA A 192 -14.98 -14.24 -15.20
CA ALA A 192 -13.98 -14.03 -16.23
C ALA A 192 -14.26 -14.86 -17.50
N PRO A 193 -13.91 -14.39 -18.70
CA PRO A 193 -14.11 -15.13 -19.95
C PRO A 193 -13.49 -16.54 -19.96
N THR A 194 -12.40 -16.73 -19.22
CA THR A 194 -11.67 -17.99 -19.11
C THR A 194 -12.26 -18.94 -18.07
N ALA A 195 -13.20 -18.51 -17.25
CA ALA A 195 -13.81 -19.33 -16.21
C ALA A 195 -14.83 -20.32 -16.81
N LYS A 196 -14.84 -21.53 -16.27
CA LYS A 196 -15.88 -22.55 -16.50
C LYS A 196 -16.59 -22.81 -15.20
N VAL A 197 -17.90 -22.58 -15.15
CA VAL A 197 -18.71 -22.84 -13.97
C VAL A 197 -19.51 -24.11 -14.19
N TYR A 198 -19.29 -25.08 -13.30
CA TYR A 198 -19.97 -26.36 -13.26
C TYR A 198 -21.10 -26.34 -12.21
N PRO A 199 -22.11 -27.22 -12.31
CA PRO A 199 -23.18 -27.35 -11.32
C PRO A 199 -22.68 -27.75 -9.92
#